data_AF-A0A9E4ENF7-F1
#
_entry.id   AF-A0A9E4ENF7-F1
#
_cell.length_a   1.000
_cell.length_b   1.000
_cell.length_c   1.000
_cell.angle_alpha   90.00
_cell.angle_beta   90.00
_cell.angle_gamma   90.00
#
_symmetry.space_group_name_H-M   'P 1'
#
loop_
_entity.id
_entity.type
_entity.pdbx_description
1 polymer ?
#
loop_
_entity_poly.entity_id
_entity_poly.type
_entity_poly.pdbx_seq_one_letter_code
_entity_poly.pdbx_strand_id
1 'polypeptide(L)'
;MSVFTDAQEVISTGVIYLYAMVIAEPFLCAANTSSGSLRGAGDTMPPMYYTLIAQWLVRLPVAYVLGFMLGFDIYGIWAALIVYSIVQGALTVRKFAQGHWKMHQI
;
A
#
# COMPACT_ATOMS: atom_id res chain seq x y z
N MET A 1 -11.04 19.36 -4.03
CA MET A 1 -9.91 19.65 -4.94
C MET A 1 -9.82 21.12 -5.35
N SER A 2 -10.93 21.90 -5.34
CA SER A 2 -10.89 23.35 -5.58
C SER A 2 -10.06 24.16 -4.58
N VAL A 3 -9.76 23.58 -3.39
CA VAL A 3 -8.85 24.20 -2.41
C VAL A 3 -7.39 24.19 -2.90
N PHE A 4 -7.01 23.29 -3.82
CA PHE A 4 -5.62 23.12 -4.28
C PHE A 4 -5.37 23.69 -5.68
N THR A 5 -6.37 23.70 -6.57
CA THR A 5 -6.24 24.21 -7.95
C THR A 5 -7.62 24.47 -8.56
N ASP A 6 -7.69 25.41 -9.51
CA ASP A 6 -8.88 25.71 -10.32
C ASP A 6 -8.89 24.97 -11.68
N ALA A 7 -7.81 24.24 -12.02
CA ALA A 7 -7.73 23.49 -13.26
C ALA A 7 -8.68 22.27 -13.22
N GLN A 8 -9.78 22.33 -13.97
CA GLN A 8 -10.85 21.31 -13.96
C GLN A 8 -10.34 19.89 -14.30
N GLU A 9 -9.36 19.78 -15.19
CA GLU A 9 -8.74 18.50 -15.56
C GLU A 9 -8.00 17.86 -14.38
N VAL A 10 -7.22 18.65 -13.64
CA VAL A 10 -6.49 18.19 -12.44
C VAL A 10 -7.46 17.82 -11.33
N ILE A 11 -8.53 18.59 -11.15
CA ILE A 11 -9.60 18.29 -10.18
C ILE A 11 -10.21 16.92 -10.47
N SER A 12 -10.56 16.64 -11.73
CA SER A 12 -11.19 15.37 -12.11
C SER A 12 -10.30 14.16 -11.83
N THR A 13 -9.01 14.26 -12.16
CA THR A 13 -8.00 13.24 -11.88
C THR A 13 -7.79 13.06 -10.37
N GLY A 14 -7.74 14.17 -9.63
CA GLY A 14 -7.58 14.17 -8.18
C GLY A 14 -8.74 13.50 -7.45
N VAL A 15 -9.97 13.65 -7.93
CA VAL A 15 -11.14 12.98 -7.33
C VAL A 15 -11.02 11.46 -7.45
N ILE A 16 -10.61 10.94 -8.61
CA ILE A 16 -10.38 9.50 -8.81
C ILE A 16 -9.31 8.98 -7.86
N TYR A 17 -8.22 9.73 -7.71
CA TYR A 17 -7.17 9.42 -6.74
C TYR A 17 -7.69 9.32 -5.31
N LEU A 18 -8.53 10.26 -4.87
CA LEU A 18 -9.09 10.25 -3.51
C LEU A 18 -9.93 8.99 -3.27
N TYR A 19 -10.74 8.56 -4.24
CA TYR A 19 -11.49 7.30 -4.11
C TYR A 19 -10.56 6.09 -4.00
N ALA A 20 -9.49 6.04 -4.79
CA ALA A 20 -8.51 4.97 -4.68
C ALA A 20 -7.82 4.96 -3.31
N MET A 21 -7.49 6.14 -2.77
CA MET A 21 -6.93 6.27 -1.42
C MET A 21 -7.90 5.79 -0.34
N VAL A 22 -9.19 6.14 -0.42
CA VAL A 22 -10.19 5.67 0.56
C VAL A 22 -10.20 4.14 0.67
N ILE A 23 -10.01 3.44 -0.45
CA ILE A 23 -9.95 1.97 -0.47
C ILE A 23 -8.59 1.48 0.06
N ALA A 24 -7.48 2.13 -0.31
CA ALA A 24 -6.13 1.68 0.03
C ALA A 24 -5.74 1.96 1.50
N GLU A 25 -6.19 3.08 2.05
CA GLU A 25 -5.72 3.61 3.34
C GLU A 25 -6.00 2.67 4.53
N PRO A 26 -7.15 1.99 4.65
CA PRO A 26 -7.38 1.03 5.73
C PRO A 26 -6.34 -0.09 5.77
N PHE A 27 -5.93 -0.60 4.61
CA PHE A 27 -4.92 -1.66 4.51
C PHE A 27 -3.52 -1.15 4.83
N LEU A 28 -3.18 0.06 4.37
CA LEU A 28 -1.91 0.71 4.69
C LEU A 28 -1.81 1.05 6.18
N CYS A 29 -2.90 1.53 6.78
CA CYS A 29 -2.99 1.76 8.22
C CYS A 29 -2.75 0.46 9.01
N ALA A 30 -3.43 -0.63 8.64
CA ALA A 30 -3.22 -1.93 9.25
C ALA A 30 -1.77 -2.44 9.09
N ALA A 31 -1.18 -2.26 7.91
CA ALA A 31 0.22 -2.60 7.64
C ALA A 31 1.18 -1.78 8.50
N ASN A 32 0.99 -0.47 8.58
CA ASN A 32 1.86 0.45 9.29
C ASN A 32 1.81 0.23 10.80
N THR A 33 0.62 0.04 11.36
CA THR A 33 0.43 -0.27 12.79
C THR A 33 1.07 -1.61 13.13
N SER A 34 0.77 -2.68 12.36
CA SER A 34 1.35 -4.01 12.59
C SER A 34 2.87 -4.01 12.48
N SER A 35 3.41 -3.32 11.46
CA SER A 35 4.86 -3.16 11.28
C SER A 35 5.49 -2.38 12.43
N GLY A 36 4.82 -1.33 12.90
CA GLY A 36 5.25 -0.54 14.06
C GLY A 36 5.34 -1.40 15.32
N SER A 37 4.33 -2.23 15.57
CA SER A 37 4.33 -3.16 16.70
C SER A 37 5.45 -4.20 16.61
N LEU A 38 5.68 -4.80 15.42
CA LEU A 38 6.78 -5.75 15.21
C LEU A 38 8.15 -5.12 15.45
N ARG A 39 8.37 -3.90 14.92
CA ARG A 39 9.60 -3.15 15.16
C ARG A 39 9.81 -2.82 16.64
N GLY A 40 8.74 -2.46 17.36
CA GLY A 40 8.79 -2.20 18.80
C GLY A 40 9.12 -3.43 19.64
N ALA A 41 8.80 -4.62 19.15
CA ALA A 41 9.14 -5.90 19.79
C ALA A 41 10.53 -6.44 19.40
N GLY A 42 11.31 -5.71 18.59
CA GLY A 42 12.65 -6.12 18.14
C GLY A 42 12.67 -6.94 16.84
N ASP A 43 11.53 -7.31 16.26
CA ASP A 43 11.43 -8.05 14.99
C ASP A 43 11.29 -7.09 13.80
N THR A 44 12.40 -6.51 13.35
CA THR A 44 12.43 -5.43 12.34
C THR A 44 12.59 -5.91 10.89
N MET A 45 13.20 -7.07 10.69
CA MET A 45 13.57 -7.56 9.36
C MET A 45 12.36 -8.02 8.51
N PRO A 46 11.39 -8.78 9.04
CA PRO A 46 10.23 -9.23 8.26
C PRO A 46 9.38 -8.09 7.67
N PRO A 47 8.95 -7.05 8.43
CA PRO A 47 8.14 -5.97 7.86
C PRO A 47 8.89 -5.15 6.80
N MET A 48 10.24 -5.07 6.90
CA MET A 48 11.08 -4.45 5.88
C MET A 48 11.01 -5.22 4.56
N TYR A 49 11.25 -6.53 4.58
CA TYR A 49 11.20 -7.35 3.37
C TYR A 49 9.83 -7.36 2.72
N TYR A 50 8.75 -7.45 3.51
CA TYR A 50 7.38 -7.43 2.95
C TYR A 50 7.05 -6.11 2.27
N THR A 51 7.46 -4.99 2.87
CA THR A 51 7.26 -3.66 2.26
C THR A 51 8.06 -3.54 0.95
N LEU A 52 9.31 -4.00 0.95
CA LEU A 52 10.17 -3.96 -0.24
C LEU A 52 9.59 -4.82 -1.37
N ILE A 53 9.21 -6.06 -1.07
CA ILE A 53 8.62 -7.00 -2.04
C ILE A 53 7.29 -6.46 -2.58
N ALA A 54 6.40 -5.99 -1.70
CA ALA A 54 5.13 -5.43 -2.14
C ALA A 54 5.35 -4.20 -3.04
N GLN A 55 6.28 -3.32 -2.71
CA GLN A 55 6.51 -2.12 -3.49
C GLN A 55 7.22 -2.39 -4.83
N TRP A 56 8.23 -3.26 -4.84
CA TRP A 56 9.02 -3.50 -6.05
C TRP A 56 8.48 -4.61 -6.94
N LEU A 57 8.00 -5.70 -6.35
CA LEU A 57 7.56 -6.88 -7.11
C LEU A 57 6.05 -6.91 -7.36
N VAL A 58 5.27 -6.10 -6.64
CA VAL A 58 3.83 -6.00 -6.88
C VAL A 58 3.46 -4.65 -7.46
N ARG A 59 3.75 -3.54 -6.77
CA ARG A 59 3.30 -2.22 -7.21
C ARG A 59 3.87 -1.83 -8.58
N LEU A 60 5.19 -1.97 -8.78
CA LEU A 60 5.82 -1.59 -10.06
C LEU A 60 5.34 -2.45 -11.25
N PRO A 61 5.32 -3.80 -11.19
CA PRO A 61 4.83 -4.60 -12.32
C PRO A 61 3.35 -4.37 -12.59
N VAL A 62 2.52 -4.29 -11.55
CA VAL A 62 1.08 -4.07 -11.71
C VAL A 62 0.80 -2.68 -12.29
N ALA A 63 1.52 -1.64 -11.84
CA ALA A 63 1.40 -0.30 -12.41
C ALA A 63 1.88 -0.26 -13.87
N TYR A 64 2.97 -0.99 -14.19
CA TYR A 64 3.47 -1.07 -15.56
C TYR A 64 2.46 -1.77 -16.49
N VAL A 65 1.94 -2.92 -16.07
CA VAL A 65 0.99 -3.70 -16.87
C VAL A 65 -0.34 -2.96 -17.02
N LEU A 66 -0.93 -2.48 -15.93
CA LEU A 66 -2.23 -1.80 -16.00
C LEU A 66 -2.12 -0.42 -16.66
N GLY A 67 -1.10 0.37 -16.31
CA GLY A 67 -0.95 1.73 -16.79
C GLY A 67 -0.49 1.79 -18.26
N PHE A 68 0.52 0.99 -18.64
CA PHE A 68 1.16 1.12 -19.94
C PHE A 68 0.79 0.01 -20.93
N MET A 69 0.70 -1.27 -20.50
CA MET A 69 0.38 -2.36 -21.43
C MET A 69 -1.11 -2.45 -21.78
N LEU A 70 -1.99 -2.25 -20.79
CA LEU A 70 -3.45 -2.38 -20.97
C LEU A 70 -4.13 -1.05 -21.32
N GLY A 71 -3.38 0.05 -21.36
CA GLY A 71 -3.89 1.37 -21.77
C GLY A 71 -4.85 2.01 -20.78
N PHE A 72 -4.88 1.58 -19.51
CA PHE A 72 -5.70 2.21 -18.47
C PHE A 72 -5.09 3.51 -17.93
N ASP A 73 -3.88 3.87 -18.36
CA ASP A 73 -3.21 5.13 -18.01
C ASP A 73 -3.22 5.36 -16.48
N ILE A 74 -3.64 6.54 -16.02
CA ILE A 74 -3.73 6.91 -14.62
C ILE A 74 -4.62 5.98 -13.77
N TYR A 75 -5.68 5.41 -14.36
CA TYR A 75 -6.54 4.46 -13.64
C TYR A 75 -5.79 3.17 -13.30
N GLY A 76 -4.92 2.72 -14.21
CA GLY A 76 -4.07 1.55 -13.98
C GLY A 76 -3.06 1.77 -12.84
N ILE A 77 -2.52 2.99 -12.73
CA ILE A 77 -1.60 3.37 -11.66
C ILE A 77 -2.31 3.36 -10.30
N TRP A 78 -3.53 3.91 -10.23
CA TRP A 78 -4.31 3.90 -8.99
C TRP A 78 -4.85 2.51 -8.61
N ALA A 79 -5.21 1.68 -9.59
CA ALA A 79 -5.53 0.28 -9.33
C ALA A 79 -4.32 -0.48 -8.75
N ALA A 80 -3.10 -0.21 -9.26
CA ALA A 80 -1.88 -0.79 -8.71
C ALA A 80 -1.63 -0.36 -7.25
N LEU A 81 -1.98 0.87 -6.87
CA LEU A 81 -1.92 1.32 -5.47
C LEU A 81 -2.82 0.48 -4.57
N ILE A 82 -4.05 0.21 -5.00
CA ILE A 82 -5.02 -0.61 -4.26
C ILE A 82 -4.48 -2.03 -4.10
N VAL A 83 -4.04 -2.67 -5.19
CA VAL A 83 -3.48 -4.04 -5.15
C VAL A 83 -2.28 -4.10 -4.20
N TYR A 84 -1.37 -3.13 -4.30
CA TYR A 84 -0.22 -3.00 -3.42
C TYR A 84 -0.63 -2.92 -1.94
N SER A 85 -1.57 -2.02 -1.60
CA SER A 85 -2.02 -1.82 -0.22
C SER A 85 -2.60 -3.10 0.39
N ILE A 86 -3.38 -3.85 -0.40
CA ILE A 86 -3.98 -5.12 0.04
C ILE A 86 -2.89 -6.15 0.30
N VAL A 87 -1.93 -6.30 -0.60
CA VAL A 87 -0.83 -7.28 -0.44
C VAL A 87 0.03 -6.92 0.78
N GLN A 88 0.44 -5.65 0.91
CA GLN A 88 1.26 -5.21 2.04
C GLN A 88 0.52 -5.37 3.38
N GLY A 89 -0.76 -4.99 3.44
CA GLY A 89 -1.62 -5.18 4.60
C GLY A 89 -1.74 -6.65 4.96
N ALA A 90 -2.07 -7.51 4.00
CA ALA A 90 -2.23 -8.93 4.23
C ALA A 90 -0.94 -9.61 4.73
N LEU A 91 0.21 -9.34 4.10
CA LEU A 91 1.49 -9.94 4.52
C LEU A 91 1.87 -9.52 5.94
N THR A 92 1.76 -8.23 6.25
CA THR A 92 2.19 -7.70 7.53
C THR A 92 1.25 -8.13 8.66
N VAL A 93 -0.07 -8.05 8.45
CA VAL A 93 -1.05 -8.49 9.45
C VAL A 93 -0.94 -9.99 9.70
N ARG A 94 -0.74 -10.81 8.66
CA ARG A 94 -0.53 -12.26 8.84
C ARG A 94 0.72 -12.54 9.68
N LYS A 95 1.84 -11.86 9.41
CA LYS A 95 3.07 -12.03 10.22
C LYS A 95 2.83 -11.61 11.67
N PHE A 96 2.14 -10.51 11.90
CA PHE A 96 1.78 -10.06 13.25
C PHE A 96 0.88 -11.08 13.96
N ALA A 97 -0.13 -11.63 13.27
CA ALA A 97 -1.04 -12.63 13.81
C ALA A 97 -0.37 -13.97 14.15
N GLN A 98 0.72 -14.34 13.47
CA GLN A 98 1.49 -15.55 13.77
C GLN A 98 2.18 -15.51 15.14
N GLY A 99 2.25 -14.35 15.82
CA GLY A 99 2.65 -14.28 17.22
C GLY A 99 4.12 -14.62 17.53
N HIS A 100 4.96 -14.86 16.51
CA HIS A 100 6.40 -15.15 16.70
C HIS A 100 7.16 -14.05 17.46
N TRP A 101 6.66 -12.81 17.42
CA TRP A 101 7.18 -11.69 18.20
C TRP A 101 6.98 -11.86 19.71
N LYS A 102 6.00 -12.66 20.16
CA LYS A 102 5.79 -12.96 21.59
C LYS A 102 6.89 -13.82 22.19
N MET A 103 7.65 -14.56 21.36
CA MET A 103 8.73 -15.42 21.83
C MET A 103 10.05 -14.68 22.03
N HIS A 104 10.14 -13.40 21.64
CA HIS A 104 11.29 -12.55 21.92
C HIS A 104 11.14 -11.75 23.23
N GLN A 105 10.37 -12.26 24.20
CA GLN A 105 10.41 -11.74 25.57
C GLN A 105 11.81 -11.99 26.14
N ILE A 106 12.60 -10.91 26.21
CA ILE A 106 13.73 -10.76 27.12
C ILE A 106 13.17 -10.43 28.50
#